data_AF-A0A127SZP3-F1
#
_entry.id   AF-A0A127SZP3-F1
#
_cell.length_a   1.000
_cell.length_b   1.000
_cell.length_c   1.000
_cell.angle_alpha   90.00
_cell.angle_beta   90.00
_cell.angle_gamma   90.00
#
_symmetry.space_group_name_H-M   'P 1'
#
loop_
_entity.id
_entity.type
_entity.pdbx_description
1 polymer ?
#
loop_
_entity_poly.entity_id
_entity_poly.type
_entity_poly.pdbx_seq_one_letter_code
_entity_poly.pdbx_strand_id
1 'polypeptide(L)' 'RKDTVLENYPLYCPKCRQERLIKVDNLKITVIKEPDA' A
#
# COMPACT_ATOMS: atom_id res chain seq x y z
N ARG A 1 -14.31 -1.75 -17.03
CA ARG A 1 -13.68 -1.38 -15.74
C ARG A 1 -12.30 -2.01 -15.72
N LYS A 2 -11.23 -1.24 -15.95
CA LYS A 2 -9.85 -1.75 -16.00
C LYS A 2 -8.90 -1.01 -15.04
N ASP A 3 -9.41 0.00 -14.33
CA ASP A 3 -8.58 0.95 -13.58
C ASP A 3 -9.08 1.03 -12.13
N THR A 4 -8.98 -0.08 -11.41
CA THR A 4 -9.17 -0.07 -9.95
C THR A 4 -7.86 0.37 -9.32
N VAL A 5 -7.84 1.60 -8.83
CA VAL A 5 -6.72 2.15 -8.07
C VAL A 5 -7.12 2.21 -6.59
N LEU A 6 -6.30 1.61 -5.73
CA LEU A 6 -6.40 1.74 -4.28
C LEU A 6 -5.23 2.61 -3.84
N GLU A 7 -5.47 3.81 -3.33
CA GLU A 7 -4.44 4.69 -2.78
C GLU A 7 -4.54 4.76 -1.26
N ASN A 8 -3.40 4.82 -0.58
CA ASN A 8 -3.30 4.92 0.89
C ASN A 8 -4.10 3.85 1.63
N TYR A 9 -4.11 2.62 1.13
CA TYR A 9 -4.82 1.53 1.79
C TYR A 9 -3.95 0.90 2.89
N PRO A 10 -4.44 0.72 4.12
CA PRO A 10 -3.65 0.11 5.19
C PRO A 10 -3.52 -1.40 4.96
N LEU A 11 -2.28 -1.88 4.90
CA LEU A 11 -1.93 -3.30 4.89
C LEU A 11 -1.25 -3.65 6.21
N TYR A 12 -1.94 -4.44 7.03
CA TYR A 12 -1.38 -4.93 8.28
C TYR A 12 -0.35 -6.03 8.02
N CYS A 13 0.87 -5.84 8.51
CA CYS A 13 1.91 -6.86 8.48
C CYS A 13 2.00 -7.57 9.84
N PRO A 14 1.53 -8.83 9.97
CA PRO A 14 1.59 -9.55 11.25
C PRO A 14 3.02 -9.87 11.71
N LYS A 15 3.99 -9.92 10.78
CA LYS A 15 5.41 -10.14 11.12
C LYS A 15 6.06 -8.95 11.81
N CYS A 16 5.70 -7.73 11.37
CA CYS A 16 6.24 -6.49 11.91
C CYS A 16 5.33 -5.86 12.97
N ARG A 17 4.09 -6.37 13.12
CA ARG A 17 3.03 -5.79 13.95
C ARG A 17 2.79 -4.31 13.65
N GLN A 18 2.92 -3.94 12.39
CA GLN A 18 2.81 -2.57 11.91
C GLN A 18 1.96 -2.53 10.65
N GLU A 19 1.19 -1.47 10.51
CA GLU A 19 0.41 -1.15 9.33
C GLU A 19 1.24 -0.33 8.36
N ARG A 20 1.16 -0.64 7.07
CA ARG A 20 1.81 0.15 6.02
C ARG A 20 0.79 0.59 5.00
N LEU A 21 0.90 1.81 4.53
CA LEU A 21 0.07 2.29 3.44
C LEU A 21 0.57 1.69 2.12
N ILE A 22 -0.36 1.17 1.32
CA ILE A 22 -0.08 0.63 0.01
C ILE A 22 -0.88 1.36 -1.07
N LYS A 23 -0.30 1.41 -2.25
CA LYS A 23 -0.96 1.79 -3.49
C LYS A 23 -1.10 0.55 -4.36
N VAL A 24 -2.30 0.24 -4.83
CA VAL A 24 -2.55 -0.83 -5.81
C VAL A 24 -3.02 -0.20 -7.10
N ASP A 25 -2.29 -0.43 -8.17
CA ASP A 25 -2.64 0.02 -9.52
C ASP A 25 -2.60 -1.18 -10.46
N ASN A 26 -3.73 -1.54 -11.06
CA ASN A 26 -3.83 -2.65 -12.01
C ASN A 26 -3.16 -3.95 -11.49
N LEU A 27 -3.44 -4.34 -10.24
CA LEU A 27 -2.86 -5.46 -9.49
C LEU A 27 -1.38 -5.33 -9.08
N LYS A 28 -0.75 -4.19 -9.34
CA LYS A 28 0.61 -3.87 -8.88
C LYS A 28 0.55 -3.20 -7.52
N ILE A 29 1.07 -3.89 -6.50
CA ILE A 29 1.14 -3.38 -5.13
C ILE A 29 2.46 -2.62 -4.93
N THR A 30 2.36 -1.37 -4.53
CA THR A 30 3.48 -0.48 -4.18
C THR A 30 3.34 -0.08 -2.72
N VAL A 31 4.35 -0.33 -1.90
CA VAL A 31 4.34 0.14 -0.50
C VAL A 31 4.72 1.60 -0.48
N ILE A 32 3.82 2.44 0.04
CA ILE A 32 4.08 3.86 0.26
C ILE A 32 4.90 3.93 1.55
N LYS A 33 6.21 4.18 1.41
CA LYS A 33 7.06 4.56 2.52
C LYS A 33 7.01 6.08 2.60
N GLU A 34 6.78 6.64 3.78
CA GLU A 34 7.04 8.06 4.00
C GLU A 34 8.50 8.33 3.59
N PRO A 35 8.79 9.40 2.81
CA PRO A 35 10.16 9.78 2.57
C PRO A 35 10.75 10.16 3.93
N ASP A 36 11.73 9.37 4.40
CA ASP A 36 12.61 9.75 5.51
C ASP A 36 13.09 11.18 5.25
N ALA A 37 12.69 12.11 6.13
CA ALA A 37 13.04 13.53 6.09
C ALA A 37 14.40 13.80 6.72
#